data_AF-A0A8H3W6F3-F1
#
_entry.id   AF-A0A8H3W6F3-F1
#
_cell.length_a   1.000
_cell.length_b   1.000
_cell.length_c   1.000
_cell.angle_alpha   90.00
_cell.angle_beta   90.00
_cell.angle_gamma   90.00
#
_symmetry.space_group_name_H-M   'P 1'
#
loop_
_entity.id
_entity.type
_entity.pdbx_description
1 polymer ?
#
loop_
_entity_poly.entity_id
_entity_poly.type
_entity_poly.pdbx_seq_one_letter_code
_entity_poly.pdbx_strand_id
1 'polypeptide(L)'
;MPRHGARAIWCPSTVTFRNRGLFGARSPQLPMGGIQIDKCLSDKITGMVTCIRVSKFLGELRSCELKEVLKMSQTVGLTRLSYSRVWHQISAAAPHETLSTQPGVTPPSLGRLASRIATLLMGKHKPTWDPSTDCGDYVVVTDCAALHVTGRKKWQKTYYRHNTRPGSLRQVTMDVLMEKHGGAEVLRKAVSGMLPKNRLRDKRLARLKAFEGGAHPYKQNVIRFGDVPVGQTGWEEQVKAIREAGSKRI
;
A
#
# COMPACT_ATOMS: atom_id res chain seq x y z
N MET A 1 -2.52 71.98 14.08
CA MET A 1 -1.71 71.95 12.85
C MET A 1 -0.79 70.74 12.89
N PRO A 2 -0.78 69.88 11.85
CA PRO A 2 -0.31 68.50 11.91
C PRO A 2 0.95 68.21 11.06
N ARG A 3 1.63 67.09 11.34
CA ARG A 3 2.19 66.13 10.35
C ARG A 3 2.20 64.75 11.04
N HIS A 4 1.25 63.85 10.77
CA HIS A 4 1.25 62.84 9.70
C HIS A 4 2.54 61.99 9.66
N GLY A 5 2.53 60.65 9.69
CA GLY A 5 1.40 59.74 9.45
C GLY A 5 1.65 58.29 9.82
N ALA A 6 0.53 57.56 9.84
CA ALA A 6 0.38 56.14 10.04
C ALA A 6 0.77 55.31 8.81
N ARG A 7 1.01 54.01 9.00
CA ARG A 7 0.16 52.93 8.44
C ARG A 7 0.63 51.53 8.87
N ALA A 8 -0.35 50.77 9.36
CA ALA A 8 -0.37 49.32 9.31
C ALA A 8 -0.48 48.83 7.86
N ILE A 9 -0.12 47.56 7.61
CA ILE A 9 -0.85 46.53 6.84
C ILE A 9 0.11 45.34 6.70
N TRP A 10 -0.34 44.16 7.13
CA TRP A 10 0.34 42.88 6.92
C TRP A 10 -0.49 42.00 5.99
N CYS A 11 0.23 41.14 5.24
CA CYS A 11 -0.18 40.16 4.21
C CYS A 11 -0.46 40.73 2.80
N PRO A 12 -0.23 39.95 1.71
CA PRO A 12 -0.02 38.49 1.66
C PRO A 12 1.05 37.93 0.67
N SER A 13 1.47 36.69 0.94
CA SER A 13 1.64 35.56 -0.01
C SER A 13 2.79 35.50 -1.05
N THR A 14 3.35 34.28 -1.13
CA THR A 14 3.73 33.53 -2.36
C THR A 14 5.21 33.49 -2.80
N VAL A 15 5.86 32.37 -2.44
CA VAL A 15 6.60 31.41 -3.29
C VAL A 15 7.70 31.92 -4.24
N THR A 16 8.94 31.45 -4.02
CA THR A 16 9.81 30.67 -4.94
C THR A 16 11.25 30.68 -4.42
N PHE A 17 11.74 29.56 -3.87
CA PHE A 17 12.71 28.65 -4.50
C PHE A 17 13.91 29.35 -5.19
N ARG A 18 15.05 29.44 -4.48
CA ARG A 18 16.37 29.55 -5.12
C ARG A 18 17.37 28.64 -4.40
N ASN A 19 17.85 27.69 -5.19
CA ASN A 19 18.65 26.53 -4.83
C ASN A 19 20.12 26.94 -4.63
N ARG A 20 20.74 26.54 -3.52
CA ARG A 20 22.21 26.39 -3.37
C ARG A 20 22.45 25.02 -2.77
N GLY A 21 23.30 24.23 -3.40
CA GLY A 21 23.74 22.96 -2.85
C GLY A 21 24.28 22.02 -3.91
N LEU A 22 25.54 22.25 -4.27
CA LEU A 22 26.43 21.25 -4.88
C LEU A 22 26.29 19.91 -4.15
N PHE A 23 26.09 18.81 -4.88
CA PHE A 23 26.71 17.51 -4.59
C PHE A 23 26.56 16.61 -5.81
N GLY A 24 27.68 16.04 -6.26
CA GLY A 24 27.80 15.34 -7.52
C GLY A 24 27.26 13.91 -7.50
N ALA A 25 26.98 13.40 -8.70
CA ALA A 25 26.98 11.98 -8.99
C ALA A 25 27.25 11.76 -10.49
N ARG A 26 28.17 10.84 -10.77
CA ARG A 26 28.59 10.37 -12.10
C ARG A 26 27.48 9.56 -12.76
N SER A 27 27.32 9.65 -14.07
CA SER A 27 27.25 8.47 -14.96
C SER A 27 27.58 8.86 -16.42
N PRO A 28 28.11 7.93 -17.24
CA PRO A 28 28.76 8.21 -18.52
C PRO A 28 27.82 8.13 -19.73
N GLN A 29 28.16 8.90 -20.76
CA GLN A 29 27.59 8.81 -22.11
C GLN A 29 28.07 7.53 -22.80
N LEU A 30 27.18 6.87 -23.53
CA LEU A 30 27.53 5.86 -24.53
C LEU A 30 27.19 6.38 -25.95
N PRO A 31 27.94 5.92 -26.96
CA PRO A 31 28.19 6.69 -28.17
C PRO A 31 27.23 6.38 -29.32
N MET A 32 27.10 7.39 -30.19
CA MET A 32 26.60 7.32 -31.55
C MET A 32 27.60 6.53 -32.40
N GLY A 33 27.22 5.33 -32.84
CA GLY A 33 27.91 4.58 -33.89
C GLY A 33 27.10 4.68 -35.17
N GLY A 34 27.58 5.46 -36.12
CA GLY A 34 27.09 5.43 -37.50
C GLY A 34 27.83 4.39 -38.34
N ILE A 35 27.48 4.43 -39.63
CA ILE A 35 28.30 4.12 -40.82
C ILE A 35 27.94 2.83 -41.59
N GLN A 36 27.30 3.10 -42.73
CA GLN A 36 27.42 2.53 -44.08
C GLN A 36 27.17 1.05 -44.32
N ILE A 37 26.25 0.77 -45.27
CA ILE A 37 26.62 0.13 -46.54
C ILE A 37 25.93 0.87 -47.70
N ASP A 38 26.75 1.14 -48.71
CA ASP A 38 26.54 1.85 -49.97
C ASP A 38 25.88 0.98 -51.07
N LYS A 39 25.23 1.69 -52.02
CA LYS A 39 25.06 1.36 -53.46
C LYS A 39 24.11 0.17 -53.77
N CYS A 40 23.36 0.12 -54.86
CA CYS A 40 23.43 0.80 -56.15
C CYS A 40 22.11 0.62 -56.93
N LEU A 41 22.01 1.41 -58.01
CA LEU A 41 21.22 1.17 -59.24
C LEU A 41 19.72 1.50 -59.26
N SER A 42 19.45 2.69 -59.79
CA SER A 42 18.36 2.96 -60.73
C SER A 42 18.50 2.08 -61.98
N ASP A 43 17.43 1.41 -62.41
CA ASP A 43 17.06 1.38 -63.83
C ASP A 43 15.61 0.94 -64.09
N LYS A 44 15.10 1.46 -65.21
CA LYS A 44 13.74 1.39 -65.77
C LYS A 44 13.27 -0.05 -66.03
N ILE A 45 11.95 -0.29 -66.06
CA ILE A 45 11.19 -0.99 -67.14
C ILE A 45 9.76 -1.33 -66.68
N THR A 46 8.83 -1.00 -67.58
CA THR A 46 7.45 -1.43 -67.85
C THR A 46 6.92 -2.74 -67.22
N GLY A 47 5.62 -2.74 -66.89
CA GLY A 47 4.76 -3.93 -67.04
C GLY A 47 4.19 -4.59 -65.77
N MET A 48 2.93 -4.28 -65.47
CA MET A 48 1.85 -5.24 -65.19
C MET A 48 2.19 -6.55 -64.46
N VAL A 49 2.09 -6.60 -63.12
CA VAL A 49 1.67 -7.82 -62.40
C VAL A 49 0.88 -7.45 -61.14
N THR A 50 -0.31 -8.03 -61.08
CA THR A 50 -1.30 -8.10 -60.01
C THR A 50 -0.74 -8.65 -58.69
N CYS A 51 -1.46 -8.38 -57.59
CA CYS A 51 -1.36 -9.01 -56.28
C CYS A 51 -0.16 -8.65 -55.40
N ILE A 52 -0.44 -7.89 -54.33
CA ILE A 52 -0.21 -8.21 -52.89
C ILE A 52 -0.31 -6.87 -52.15
N ARG A 53 -1.53 -6.44 -51.85
CA ARG A 53 -1.76 -5.34 -50.89
C ARG A 53 -3.03 -5.59 -50.08
N VAL A 54 -3.11 -6.77 -49.45
CA VAL A 54 -4.12 -7.11 -48.43
C VAL A 54 -3.51 -7.83 -47.21
N SER A 55 -2.18 -7.97 -47.12
CA SER A 55 -1.53 -8.79 -46.07
C SER A 55 -0.86 -7.96 -44.94
N LYS A 56 -1.34 -6.75 -44.65
CA LYS A 56 -0.86 -5.98 -43.48
C LYS A 56 -1.94 -5.41 -42.55
N PHE A 57 -3.21 -5.79 -42.76
CA PHE A 57 -4.31 -5.37 -41.87
C PHE A 57 -4.93 -6.55 -41.08
N LEU A 58 -4.58 -7.79 -41.41
CA LEU A 58 -5.09 -9.01 -40.75
C LEU A 58 -4.16 -9.56 -39.64
N GLY A 59 -2.98 -8.95 -39.42
CA GLY A 59 -2.04 -9.36 -38.38
C GLY A 59 -2.33 -8.75 -37.00
N GLU A 60 -2.96 -7.57 -36.94
CA GLU A 60 -3.21 -6.85 -35.69
C GLU A 60 -4.42 -7.41 -34.92
N LEU A 61 -5.44 -7.90 -35.64
CA LEU A 61 -6.68 -8.41 -35.03
C LEU A 61 -6.47 -9.75 -34.30
N ARG A 62 -5.57 -10.62 -34.80
CA ARG A 62 -5.22 -11.88 -34.11
C ARG A 62 -4.48 -11.64 -32.79
N SER A 63 -3.74 -10.54 -32.68
CA SER A 63 -3.02 -10.17 -31.45
C SER A 63 -3.98 -9.73 -30.33
N CYS A 64 -5.07 -9.03 -30.66
CA CYS A 64 -6.09 -8.64 -29.67
C CYS A 64 -6.92 -9.84 -29.18
N GLU A 65 -7.38 -10.70 -30.09
CA GLU A 65 -8.16 -11.90 -29.74
C GLU A 65 -7.36 -12.88 -28.88
N LEU A 66 -6.09 -13.13 -29.23
CA LEU A 66 -5.20 -13.98 -28.42
C LEU A 66 -4.93 -13.39 -27.02
N LYS A 67 -4.86 -12.06 -26.87
CA LYS A 67 -4.66 -11.40 -25.57
C LYS A 67 -5.89 -11.52 -24.65
N GLU A 68 -7.10 -11.49 -25.20
CA GLU A 68 -8.33 -11.71 -24.43
C GLU A 68 -8.47 -13.17 -24.00
N VAL A 69 -8.19 -14.11 -24.91
CA VAL A 69 -8.20 -15.56 -24.60
C VAL A 69 -7.18 -15.90 -23.51
N LEU A 70 -5.96 -15.35 -23.57
CA LEU A 70 -4.94 -15.55 -22.54
C LEU A 70 -5.32 -14.95 -21.19
N LYS A 71 -6.02 -13.79 -21.16
CA LYS A 71 -6.55 -13.19 -19.92
C LYS A 71 -7.68 -14.02 -19.30
N MET A 72 -8.57 -14.55 -20.13
CA MET A 72 -9.65 -15.41 -19.64
C MET A 72 -9.11 -16.72 -19.08
N SER A 73 -8.11 -17.33 -19.72
CA SER A 73 -7.46 -18.57 -19.25
C SER A 73 -6.94 -18.47 -17.81
N GLN A 74 -6.33 -17.33 -17.44
CA GLN A 74 -5.81 -17.10 -16.08
C GLN A 74 -6.89 -16.94 -15.01
N THR A 75 -8.12 -16.58 -15.41
CA THR A 75 -9.23 -16.29 -14.50
C THR A 75 -10.14 -17.51 -14.29
N VAL A 76 -10.14 -18.44 -15.24
CA VAL A 76 -10.93 -19.68 -15.17
C VAL A 76 -10.26 -20.67 -14.22
N GLY A 77 -10.91 -20.96 -13.09
CA GLY A 77 -10.40 -21.92 -12.10
C GLY A 77 -11.07 -21.83 -10.73
N LEU A 78 -10.51 -22.54 -9.75
CA LEU A 78 -11.02 -22.58 -8.37
C LEU A 78 -10.62 -21.30 -7.60
N THR A 79 -11.49 -20.31 -7.57
CA THR A 79 -11.25 -19.01 -6.91
C THR A 79 -11.52 -18.98 -5.40
N ARG A 80 -11.97 -20.10 -4.81
CA ARG A 80 -12.38 -20.20 -3.39
C ARG A 80 -11.30 -19.73 -2.42
N LEU A 81 -10.04 -20.16 -2.63
CA LEU A 81 -8.93 -19.79 -1.76
C LEU A 81 -8.54 -18.31 -1.90
N SER A 82 -8.66 -17.72 -3.09
CA SER A 82 -8.35 -16.30 -3.30
C SER A 82 -9.30 -15.39 -2.51
N TYR A 83 -10.60 -15.69 -2.53
CA TYR A 83 -11.61 -14.92 -1.79
C TYR A 83 -11.75 -15.32 -0.31
N SER A 84 -11.05 -16.36 0.13
CA SER A 84 -11.03 -16.76 1.54
C SER A 84 -10.43 -15.63 2.41
N ARG A 85 -10.92 -15.53 3.66
CA ARG A 85 -10.48 -14.49 4.59
C ARG A 85 -9.41 -15.07 5.51
N VAL A 86 -8.20 -14.57 5.35
CA VAL A 86 -7.05 -14.98 6.18
C VAL A 86 -7.03 -14.15 7.46
N TRP A 87 -6.48 -14.72 8.53
CA TRP A 87 -6.24 -14.01 9.80
C TRP A 87 -4.74 -13.75 9.95
N HIS A 88 -4.36 -12.48 9.84
CA HIS A 88 -2.99 -12.02 10.06
C HIS A 88 -2.81 -11.58 11.52
N GLN A 89 -1.65 -11.84 12.09
CA GLN A 89 -1.27 -11.38 13.43
C GLN A 89 -0.08 -10.42 13.34
N ILE A 90 -0.14 -9.32 14.10
CA ILE A 90 0.95 -8.34 14.22
C ILE A 90 1.06 -7.92 15.71
N SER A 91 2.28 -7.86 16.25
CA SER A 91 2.54 -7.18 17.54
C SER A 91 2.94 -5.74 17.27
N ALA A 92 2.34 -4.79 18.02
CA ALA A 92 2.68 -3.38 17.93
C ALA A 92 4.02 -3.04 18.61
N ALA A 93 4.47 -3.90 19.54
CA ALA A 93 5.69 -3.70 20.32
C ALA A 93 6.93 -4.28 19.64
N ALA A 94 6.78 -5.32 18.81
CA ALA A 94 7.91 -5.98 18.16
C ALA A 94 8.63 -5.06 17.17
N PRO A 95 9.99 -5.05 17.15
CA PRO A 95 10.74 -4.33 16.13
C PRO A 95 10.44 -4.91 14.75
N HIS A 96 10.25 -4.04 13.76
CA HIS A 96 9.92 -4.45 12.40
C HIS A 96 10.96 -3.91 11.43
N GLU A 97 11.60 -4.78 10.66
CA GLU A 97 12.69 -4.39 9.76
C GLU A 97 12.23 -3.45 8.63
N THR A 98 11.16 -3.80 7.91
CA THR A 98 10.74 -3.01 6.74
C THR A 98 9.91 -1.76 7.05
N LEU A 99 9.12 -1.74 8.14
CA LEU A 99 8.22 -0.63 8.45
C LEU A 99 8.87 0.45 9.32
N SER A 100 9.94 0.13 10.03
CA SER A 100 10.64 1.07 10.91
C SER A 100 11.48 2.08 10.13
N THR A 101 11.89 3.15 10.80
CA THR A 101 12.89 4.08 10.24
C THR A 101 14.31 3.60 10.55
N GLN A 102 14.49 2.96 11.69
CA GLN A 102 15.73 2.34 12.12
C GLN A 102 15.48 0.82 12.29
N PRO A 103 15.99 -0.02 11.37
CA PRO A 103 15.76 -1.46 11.40
C PRO A 103 16.37 -2.09 12.66
N GLY A 104 15.72 -3.12 13.20
CA GLY A 104 16.17 -3.89 14.37
C GLY A 104 15.92 -3.23 15.74
N VAL A 105 15.79 -1.90 15.80
CA VAL A 105 15.67 -1.17 17.08
C VAL A 105 14.25 -0.69 17.35
N THR A 106 13.55 -0.17 16.33
CA THR A 106 12.27 0.51 16.54
C THR A 106 11.06 -0.29 16.05
N PRO A 107 9.98 -0.38 16.84
CA PRO A 107 8.69 -0.85 16.35
C PRO A 107 8.09 0.10 15.29
N PRO A 108 7.16 -0.39 14.45
CA PRO A 108 6.54 0.41 13.42
C PRO A 108 5.76 1.57 14.02
N SER A 109 6.03 2.79 13.54
CA SER A 109 5.27 3.96 14.00
C SER A 109 3.78 3.82 13.68
N LEU A 110 2.91 4.31 14.57
CA LEU A 110 1.45 4.23 14.47
C LEU A 110 0.88 4.45 13.06
N GLY A 111 1.36 5.48 12.36
CA GLY A 111 0.89 5.79 10.99
C GLY A 111 1.32 4.76 9.95
N ARG A 112 2.57 4.28 10.03
CA ARG A 112 3.11 3.27 9.10
C ARG A 112 2.44 1.91 9.32
N LEU A 113 2.25 1.55 10.59
CA LEU A 113 1.49 0.36 10.98
C LEU A 113 0.06 0.43 10.44
N ALA A 114 -0.64 1.55 10.67
CA ALA A 114 -2.03 1.73 10.20
C ALA A 114 -2.16 1.65 8.66
N SER A 115 -1.19 2.20 7.91
CA SER A 115 -1.17 2.12 6.44
C SER A 115 -1.03 0.68 5.96
N ARG A 116 -0.14 -0.10 6.60
CA ARG A 116 0.04 -1.52 6.25
C ARG A 116 -1.21 -2.33 6.57
N ILE A 117 -1.81 -2.10 7.73
CA ILE A 117 -3.08 -2.73 8.13
C ILE A 117 -4.19 -2.40 7.13
N ALA A 118 -4.34 -1.13 6.73
CA ALA A 118 -5.36 -0.73 5.76
C ALA A 118 -5.21 -1.46 4.41
N THR A 119 -3.97 -1.71 3.98
CA THR A 119 -3.69 -2.50 2.76
C THR A 119 -4.18 -3.95 2.88
N LEU A 120 -4.01 -4.57 4.04
CA LEU A 120 -4.52 -5.92 4.33
C LEU A 120 -6.05 -5.94 4.39
N LEU A 121 -6.66 -4.98 5.09
CA LEU A 121 -8.12 -4.85 5.23
C LEU A 121 -8.83 -4.56 3.90
N MET A 122 -8.16 -3.87 2.97
CA MET A 122 -8.68 -3.64 1.62
C MET A 122 -8.50 -4.87 0.70
N GLY A 123 -7.60 -5.79 1.02
CA GLY A 123 -7.27 -6.93 0.17
C GLY A 123 -6.28 -6.61 -0.96
N LYS A 124 -5.69 -5.41 -0.99
CA LYS A 124 -4.76 -4.96 -2.06
C LYS A 124 -3.48 -5.81 -2.18
N HIS A 125 -3.20 -6.65 -1.19
CA HIS A 125 -2.07 -7.57 -1.20
C HIS A 125 -2.37 -8.83 -2.03
N LYS A 126 -3.65 -9.11 -2.35
CA LYS A 126 -4.04 -10.23 -3.21
C LYS A 126 -4.05 -9.78 -4.67
N PRO A 127 -3.59 -10.63 -5.61
CA PRO A 127 -3.60 -10.29 -7.04
C PRO A 127 -5.02 -10.19 -7.61
N THR A 128 -6.00 -10.87 -7.01
CA THR A 128 -7.43 -10.82 -7.39
C THR A 128 -8.16 -9.61 -6.77
N TRP A 129 -7.44 -8.58 -6.34
CA TRP A 129 -8.08 -7.40 -5.75
C TRP A 129 -8.87 -6.62 -6.80
N ASP A 130 -10.13 -6.37 -6.48
CA ASP A 130 -11.01 -5.50 -7.24
C ASP A 130 -11.67 -4.48 -6.29
N PRO A 131 -11.77 -3.19 -6.65
CA PRO A 131 -12.33 -2.16 -5.78
C PRO A 131 -13.82 -2.33 -5.45
N SER A 132 -14.59 -3.01 -6.31
CA SER A 132 -16.02 -3.24 -6.10
C SER A 132 -16.27 -4.39 -5.13
N THR A 133 -15.40 -5.40 -5.15
CA THR A 133 -15.49 -6.57 -4.26
C THR A 133 -14.78 -6.34 -2.92
N ASP A 134 -15.18 -7.10 -1.89
CA ASP A 134 -14.63 -6.98 -0.54
C ASP A 134 -13.85 -8.24 -0.13
N CYS A 135 -12.66 -8.38 -0.72
CA CYS A 135 -11.71 -9.49 -0.57
C CYS A 135 -10.68 -9.31 0.58
N GLY A 136 -10.94 -8.37 1.49
CA GLY A 136 -10.04 -8.06 2.61
C GLY A 136 -9.95 -9.13 3.69
N ASP A 137 -8.84 -9.13 4.41
CA ASP A 137 -8.54 -10.10 5.46
C ASP A 137 -8.79 -9.56 6.87
N TYR A 138 -8.73 -10.46 7.86
CA TYR A 138 -8.71 -10.09 9.28
C TYR A 138 -7.30 -9.76 9.73
N VAL A 139 -7.20 -8.76 10.61
CA VAL A 139 -5.91 -8.36 11.20
C VAL A 139 -6.09 -8.28 12.70
N VAL A 140 -5.34 -9.10 13.42
CA VAL A 140 -5.23 -9.12 14.88
C VAL A 140 -3.97 -8.36 15.27
N VAL A 141 -4.14 -7.27 16.00
CA VAL A 141 -3.05 -6.46 16.54
C VAL A 141 -2.99 -6.68 18.04
N THR A 142 -1.80 -7.03 18.52
CA THR A 142 -1.49 -7.27 19.93
C THR A 142 -0.59 -6.17 20.48
N ASP A 143 -0.59 -6.03 21.81
CA ASP A 143 0.26 -5.08 22.54
C ASP A 143 0.03 -3.60 22.18
N CYS A 144 -1.23 -3.22 21.92
CA CYS A 144 -1.58 -1.84 21.56
C CYS A 144 -1.28 -0.82 22.67
N ALA A 145 -1.11 -1.24 23.92
CA ALA A 145 -0.73 -0.34 25.01
C ALA A 145 0.65 0.28 24.77
N ALA A 146 1.56 -0.48 24.14
CA ALA A 146 2.93 -0.09 23.83
C ALA A 146 3.09 0.49 22.41
N LEU A 147 2.06 1.17 21.89
CA LEU A 147 2.11 1.76 20.55
C LEU A 147 3.24 2.78 20.41
N HIS A 148 4.07 2.57 19.40
CA HIS A 148 5.17 3.46 19.10
C HIS A 148 4.74 4.73 18.38
N VAL A 149 4.99 5.85 19.02
CA VAL A 149 4.69 7.18 18.53
C VAL A 149 5.95 8.03 18.61
N THR A 150 6.27 8.72 17.51
CA THR A 150 7.44 9.58 17.44
C THR A 150 7.20 10.97 18.05
N GLY A 151 8.22 11.52 18.70
CA GLY A 151 8.21 12.88 19.28
C GLY A 151 7.22 13.06 20.43
N ARG A 152 6.69 14.28 20.59
CA ARG A 152 5.75 14.63 21.67
C ARG A 152 4.27 14.44 21.30
N LYS A 153 3.99 13.65 20.25
CA LYS A 153 2.64 13.44 19.73
C LYS A 153 1.71 12.79 20.76
N LYS A 154 2.24 12.02 21.73
CA LYS A 154 1.45 11.43 22.83
C LYS A 154 0.64 12.47 23.60
N TRP A 155 1.22 13.64 23.84
CA TRP A 155 0.57 14.72 24.60
C TRP A 155 0.01 15.82 23.70
N GLN A 156 0.65 16.11 22.57
CA GLN A 156 0.28 17.24 21.71
C GLN A 156 -0.83 16.91 20.70
N LYS A 157 -1.05 15.64 20.36
CA LYS A 157 -2.03 15.28 19.33
C LYS A 157 -3.43 15.29 19.91
N THR A 158 -4.28 16.16 19.38
CA THR A 158 -5.68 16.30 19.78
C THR A 158 -6.62 15.67 18.76
N TYR A 159 -7.60 14.92 19.25
CA TYR A 159 -8.71 14.35 18.48
C TYR A 159 -9.97 15.19 18.71
N TYR A 160 -10.65 15.53 17.62
CA TYR A 160 -11.86 16.36 17.65
C TYR A 160 -13.11 15.52 17.36
N ARG A 161 -14.22 15.91 18.01
CA ARG A 161 -15.56 15.39 17.71
C ARG A 161 -16.57 16.53 17.85
N HIS A 162 -17.50 16.62 16.91
CA HIS A 162 -18.58 17.62 16.91
C HIS A 162 -19.91 16.90 16.63
N ASN A 163 -21.02 17.41 17.16
CA ASN A 163 -22.35 16.84 16.96
C ASN A 163 -23.29 17.75 16.14
N THR A 164 -22.70 18.66 15.35
CA THR A 164 -23.37 19.67 14.50
C THR A 164 -23.94 20.87 15.26
N ARG A 165 -24.18 20.77 16.58
CA ARG A 165 -24.63 21.92 17.39
C ARG A 165 -23.47 22.90 17.67
N PRO A 166 -23.62 24.21 17.40
CA PRO A 166 -22.60 25.20 17.75
C PRO A 166 -22.18 25.13 19.22
N GLY A 167 -20.88 25.23 19.49
CA GLY A 167 -20.31 25.16 20.85
C GLY A 167 -20.08 23.74 21.40
N SER A 168 -20.46 22.68 20.67
CA SER A 168 -20.35 21.28 21.13
C SER A 168 -19.02 20.59 20.80
N LEU A 169 -17.96 21.36 20.49
CA LEU A 169 -16.67 20.79 20.10
C LEU A 169 -16.02 20.08 21.29
N ARG A 170 -15.86 18.76 21.18
CA ARG A 170 -15.10 17.97 22.14
C ARG A 170 -13.71 17.73 21.59
N GLN A 171 -12.72 18.06 22.40
CA GLN A 171 -11.31 17.84 22.13
C GLN A 171 -10.74 16.90 23.18
N VAL A 172 -9.96 15.90 22.74
CA VAL A 172 -9.33 14.91 23.62
C VAL A 172 -7.92 14.66 23.11
N THR A 173 -6.93 14.82 23.97
CA THR A 173 -5.52 14.50 23.65
C THR A 173 -5.31 12.98 23.57
N MET A 174 -4.22 12.54 22.92
CA MET A 174 -4.02 11.11 22.65
C MET A 174 -3.79 10.30 23.92
N ASP A 175 -3.08 10.85 24.90
CA ASP A 175 -2.93 10.28 26.24
C ASP A 175 -4.27 10.01 26.92
N VAL A 176 -5.14 11.01 27.01
CA VAL A 176 -6.48 10.88 27.61
C VAL A 176 -7.35 9.89 26.83
N LEU A 177 -7.17 9.80 25.51
CA LEU A 177 -7.87 8.81 24.69
C LEU A 177 -7.39 7.39 25.00
N MET A 178 -6.08 7.18 25.18
CA MET A 178 -5.50 5.90 25.55
C MET A 178 -5.94 5.48 26.95
N GLU A 179 -6.06 6.41 27.90
CA GLU A 179 -6.56 6.11 29.25
C GLU A 179 -8.03 5.65 29.26
N LYS A 180 -8.88 6.30 28.44
CA LYS A 180 -10.32 5.99 28.42
C LYS A 180 -10.69 4.73 27.65
N HIS A 181 -10.01 4.47 26.54
CA HIS A 181 -10.41 3.43 25.59
C HIS A 181 -9.26 2.52 25.14
N GLY A 182 -8.04 2.77 25.59
CA GLY A 182 -6.85 2.02 25.19
C GLY A 182 -6.19 2.50 23.89
N GLY A 183 -4.99 1.99 23.62
CA GLY A 183 -4.28 2.20 22.35
C GLY A 183 -5.01 1.61 21.14
N ALA A 184 -5.88 0.62 21.34
CA ALA A 184 -6.71 0.01 20.31
C ALA A 184 -7.59 1.04 19.59
N GLU A 185 -8.19 1.98 20.34
CA GLU A 185 -9.04 3.02 19.76
C GLU A 185 -8.23 4.05 18.95
N VAL A 186 -7.02 4.37 19.40
CA VAL A 186 -6.08 5.23 18.67
C VAL A 186 -5.73 4.61 17.32
N LEU A 187 -5.45 3.30 17.32
CA LEU A 187 -5.14 2.55 16.10
C LEU A 187 -6.35 2.45 15.17
N ARG A 188 -7.55 2.16 15.70
CA ARG A 188 -8.80 2.13 14.92
C ARG A 188 -9.06 3.46 14.23
N LYS A 189 -8.90 4.59 14.92
CA LYS A 189 -9.07 5.92 14.30
C LYS A 189 -8.06 6.18 13.19
N ALA A 190 -6.80 5.77 13.39
CA ALA A 190 -5.77 5.91 12.37
C ALA A 190 -6.10 5.08 11.12
N VAL A 191 -6.45 3.81 11.28
CA VAL A 191 -6.83 2.91 10.17
C VAL A 191 -8.11 3.38 9.48
N SER A 192 -9.09 3.85 10.26
CA SER A 192 -10.36 4.36 9.75
C SER A 192 -10.20 5.58 8.83
N GLY A 193 -9.15 6.39 9.05
CA GLY A 193 -8.77 7.49 8.16
C GLY A 193 -8.04 7.05 6.88
N MET A 194 -7.42 5.88 6.88
CA MET A 194 -6.68 5.32 5.73
C MET A 194 -7.57 4.53 4.76
N LEU A 195 -8.78 4.17 5.18
CA LEU A 195 -9.73 3.43 4.35
C LEU A 195 -10.50 4.38 3.40
N PRO A 196 -10.89 3.91 2.19
CA PRO A 196 -11.72 4.69 1.28
C PRO A 196 -13.08 4.96 1.93
N LYS A 197 -13.59 6.19 1.74
CA LYS A 197 -14.87 6.62 2.31
C LYS A 197 -16.03 6.08 1.47
N ASN A 198 -16.43 4.84 1.76
CA ASN A 198 -17.53 4.15 1.09
C ASN A 198 -18.35 3.29 2.08
N ARG A 199 -19.39 2.61 1.59
CA ARG A 199 -20.24 1.70 2.39
C ARG A 199 -19.50 0.47 2.94
N LEU A 200 -18.35 0.11 2.36
CA LEU A 200 -17.53 -1.03 2.79
C LEU A 200 -16.58 -0.67 3.94
N ARG A 201 -16.42 0.62 4.24
CA ARG A 201 -15.49 1.11 5.27
C ARG A 201 -15.76 0.47 6.62
N ASP A 202 -17.01 0.45 7.06
CA ASP A 202 -17.36 -0.05 8.40
C ASP A 202 -17.15 -1.56 8.50
N LYS A 203 -17.47 -2.30 7.42
CA LYS A 203 -17.21 -3.75 7.32
C LYS A 203 -15.71 -4.05 7.37
N ARG A 204 -14.89 -3.28 6.66
CA ARG A 204 -13.42 -3.44 6.69
C ARG A 204 -12.84 -3.08 8.06
N LEU A 205 -13.34 -2.01 8.68
CA LEU A 205 -12.89 -1.59 10.00
C LEU A 205 -13.26 -2.62 11.09
N ALA A 206 -14.43 -3.26 11.00
CA ALA A 206 -14.87 -4.28 11.95
C ALA A 206 -13.97 -5.54 11.96
N ARG A 207 -13.20 -5.78 10.89
CA ARG A 207 -12.23 -6.89 10.79
C ARG A 207 -10.94 -6.63 11.54
N LEU A 208 -10.63 -5.37 11.83
CA LEU A 208 -9.49 -5.03 12.68
C LEU A 208 -9.81 -5.40 14.12
N LYS A 209 -9.04 -6.33 14.67
CA LYS A 209 -9.13 -6.75 16.08
C LYS A 209 -7.88 -6.26 16.79
N ALA A 210 -8.02 -5.20 17.58
CA ALA A 210 -6.92 -4.60 18.33
C ALA A 210 -7.08 -4.89 19.82
N PHE A 211 -6.01 -5.35 20.46
CA PHE A 211 -5.95 -5.69 21.88
C PHE A 211 -4.79 -4.97 22.57
N GLU A 212 -4.99 -4.57 23.83
CA GLU A 212 -3.97 -3.82 24.60
C GLU A 212 -2.77 -4.70 24.99
N GLY A 213 -2.99 -5.99 25.23
CA GLY A 213 -1.94 -6.96 25.57
C GLY A 213 -1.89 -8.14 24.59
N GLY A 214 -1.07 -9.14 24.93
CA GLY A 214 -0.87 -10.33 24.10
C GLY A 214 -1.95 -11.42 24.20
N ALA A 215 -2.91 -11.29 25.12
CA ALA A 215 -4.01 -12.24 25.25
C ALA A 215 -5.18 -11.86 24.32
N HIS A 216 -5.60 -12.79 23.46
CA HIS A 216 -6.75 -12.62 22.57
C HIS A 216 -7.43 -13.96 22.27
N PRO A 217 -8.75 -13.97 21.95
CA PRO A 217 -9.51 -15.20 21.67
C PRO A 217 -9.14 -15.85 20.32
N TYR A 218 -8.53 -15.08 19.40
CA TYR A 218 -8.31 -15.52 18.02
C TYR A 218 -7.02 -16.31 17.77
N LYS A 219 -6.34 -16.82 18.83
CA LYS A 219 -5.06 -17.53 18.69
C LYS A 219 -5.14 -18.78 17.80
N GLN A 220 -6.31 -19.40 17.74
CA GLN A 220 -6.56 -20.58 16.91
C GLN A 220 -6.79 -20.25 15.44
N ASN A 221 -7.28 -19.05 15.15
CA ASN A 221 -7.71 -18.66 13.80
C ASN A 221 -6.56 -18.10 12.95
N VAL A 222 -5.46 -17.66 13.58
CA VAL A 222 -4.28 -17.11 12.88
C VAL A 222 -3.76 -18.11 11.87
N ILE A 223 -3.37 -17.63 10.68
CA ILE A 223 -2.83 -18.49 9.63
C ILE A 223 -1.59 -19.27 10.09
N ARG A 224 -1.53 -20.54 9.70
CA ARG A 224 -0.46 -21.48 10.05
C ARG A 224 0.05 -22.18 8.82
N PHE A 225 1.31 -22.58 8.87
CA PHE A 225 1.93 -23.47 7.90
C PHE A 225 2.46 -24.68 8.66
N GLY A 226 1.90 -25.86 8.40
CA GLY A 226 2.02 -26.99 9.32
C GLY A 226 1.37 -26.66 10.66
N ASP A 227 2.10 -26.91 11.75
CA ASP A 227 1.63 -26.61 13.11
C ASP A 227 2.04 -25.20 13.61
N VAL A 228 2.87 -24.48 12.84
CA VAL A 228 3.48 -23.21 13.27
C VAL A 228 2.66 -22.01 12.77
N PRO A 229 2.26 -21.06 13.66
CA PRO A 229 1.62 -19.82 13.25
C PRO A 229 2.61 -18.83 12.65
N VAL A 230 2.14 -18.02 11.71
CA VAL A 230 2.98 -16.99 11.06
C VAL A 230 3.47 -15.96 12.08
N GLY A 231 4.78 -15.70 12.07
CA GLY A 231 5.46 -14.75 12.96
C GLY A 231 6.20 -15.39 14.14
N GLN A 232 6.07 -16.70 14.36
CA GLN A 232 6.93 -17.45 15.29
C GLN A 232 8.19 -17.98 14.60
N THR A 233 9.28 -18.18 15.35
CA THR A 233 10.52 -18.75 14.81
C THR A 233 10.27 -20.07 14.07
N GLY A 234 10.86 -20.24 12.88
CA GLY A 234 10.76 -21.47 12.08
C GLY A 234 9.57 -21.58 11.11
N TRP A 235 8.66 -20.59 11.07
CA TRP A 235 7.54 -20.62 10.13
C TRP A 235 7.98 -20.61 8.64
N GLU A 236 9.08 -19.93 8.33
CA GLU A 236 9.61 -19.82 6.96
C GLU A 236 10.18 -21.14 6.44
N GLU A 237 10.84 -21.91 7.32
CA GLU A 237 11.40 -23.22 6.99
C GLU A 237 10.30 -24.22 6.64
N GLN A 238 9.21 -24.21 7.41
CA GLN A 238 8.02 -25.02 7.13
C GLN A 238 7.41 -24.68 5.76
N VAL A 239 7.32 -23.39 5.43
CA VAL A 239 6.83 -22.95 4.11
C VAL A 239 7.75 -23.44 2.99
N LYS A 240 9.08 -23.39 3.18
CA LYS A 240 10.05 -23.89 2.19
C LYS A 240 9.91 -25.40 2.00
N ALA A 241 9.83 -26.18 3.07
CA ALA A 241 9.64 -27.62 3.01
C ALA A 241 8.35 -28.03 2.27
N ILE A 242 7.24 -27.33 2.51
CA ILE A 242 5.97 -27.57 1.80
C ILE A 242 6.11 -27.27 0.30
N ARG A 243 6.81 -26.19 -0.07
CA ARG A 243 7.04 -25.82 -1.48
C ARG A 243 7.91 -26.86 -2.20
N GLU A 244 8.98 -27.32 -1.55
CA GLU A 244 9.88 -28.36 -2.09
C GLU A 244 9.17 -29.69 -2.29
N ALA A 245 8.29 -30.09 -1.36
CA ALA A 245 7.46 -31.28 -1.52
C ALA A 245 6.45 -31.15 -2.70
N GLY A 246 5.93 -29.94 -2.92
CA GLY A 246 4.98 -29.66 -4.02
C GLY A 246 5.61 -29.68 -5.41
N SER A 247 6.88 -29.29 -5.56
CA SER A 247 7.58 -29.20 -6.84
C SER A 247 7.85 -30.55 -7.51
N LYS A 248 7.61 -31.68 -6.82
CA LYS A 248 7.89 -33.04 -7.33
C LYS A 248 6.82 -33.57 -8.30
N ARG A 249 5.82 -32.76 -8.65
CA ARG A 249 4.71 -33.15 -9.54
C ARG A 249 4.91 -32.53 -10.93
N ILE A 250 4.53 -33.29 -11.96
CA ILE A 250 4.64 -32.97 -13.39
C ILE A 250 3.68 -31.84 -13.77
#